data_AF-A0A935P9E0-F1
#
_entry.id   AF-A0A935P9E0-F1
#
_cell.length_a   1.000
_cell.length_b   1.000
_cell.length_c   1.000
_cell.angle_alpha   90.00
_cell.angle_beta   90.00
_cell.angle_gamma   90.00
#
_symmetry.space_group_name_H-M   'P 1'
#
loop_
_entity.id
_entity.type
_entity.pdbx_description
1 polymer ?
#
loop_
_entity_poly.entity_id
_entity_poly.type
_entity_poly.pdbx_seq_one_letter_code
_entity_poly.pdbx_strand_id
1 'polypeptide(L)'
;MTDREPFAEIFHNLSGSENDRGYSLIFDGTVVPALLTKMDAEDRAYIINAAFNKRLDEEIAKVERLRFVLKELHALVWGEAPSLLCEDSGGDALLDCKILEVLEP
;
A
#
# COMPACT_ATOMS: atom_id res chain seq x y z
N MET A 1 3.94 2.01 30.56
CA MET A 1 3.36 2.16 29.21
C MET A 1 3.65 0.85 28.49
N THR A 2 2.63 0.20 27.96
CA THR A 2 2.72 -1.05 27.18
C THR A 2 3.59 -0.82 25.94
N ASP A 3 4.44 -1.79 25.57
CA ASP A 3 5.37 -1.79 24.41
C ASP A 3 4.68 -1.78 23.03
N ARG A 4 3.48 -1.20 22.93
CA ARG A 4 2.69 -1.23 21.69
C ARG A 4 2.95 0.03 20.86
N GLU A 5 3.51 -0.19 19.67
CA GLU A 5 3.72 0.87 18.69
C GLU A 5 2.38 1.36 18.09
N PRO A 6 2.23 2.68 17.84
CA PRO A 6 1.07 3.23 17.15
C PRO A 6 0.97 2.68 15.72
N PHE A 7 -0.27 2.49 15.23
CA PHE A 7 -0.51 2.10 13.84
C PHE A 7 -1.78 2.75 13.29
N ALA A 8 -1.84 2.92 11.97
CA ALA A 8 -3.02 3.43 11.27
C ALA A 8 -3.82 2.26 10.68
N GLU A 9 -5.12 2.20 10.95
CA GLU A 9 -6.02 1.18 10.40
C GLU A 9 -7.07 1.81 9.49
N ILE A 10 -7.42 1.10 8.41
CA ILE A 10 -8.47 1.50 7.48
C ILE A 10 -9.81 1.16 8.12
N PHE A 11 -10.71 2.14 8.18
CA PHE A 11 -12.11 1.90 8.53
C PHE A 11 -13.01 2.32 7.37
N HIS A 12 -14.00 1.49 7.07
CA HIS A 12 -15.08 1.87 6.18
C HIS A 12 -16.00 2.83 6.94
N ASN A 13 -16.04 4.08 6.51
CA ASN A 13 -17.04 5.01 7.01
C ASN A 13 -18.41 4.59 6.48
N LEU A 14 -19.23 3.99 7.34
CA LEU A 14 -20.60 3.58 7.02
C LEU A 14 -21.53 4.77 6.68
N SER A 15 -21.06 6.01 6.81
CA SER A 15 -21.82 7.25 6.60
C SER A 15 -21.40 8.06 5.38
N GLY A 16 -20.41 7.62 4.60
CA GLY A 16 -19.98 8.28 3.36
C GLY A 16 -20.52 7.56 2.12
N SER A 17 -20.60 8.27 0.98
CA SER A 17 -20.84 7.63 -0.32
C SER A 17 -19.85 6.47 -0.52
N GLU A 18 -20.26 5.40 -1.20
CA GLU A 18 -19.70 4.03 -1.20
C GLU A 18 -18.17 3.86 -1.42
N ASN A 19 -17.38 4.93 -1.56
CA ASN A 19 -15.93 4.89 -1.78
C ASN A 19 -15.08 5.70 -0.78
N ASP A 20 -15.65 6.30 0.27
CA ASP A 20 -14.84 7.03 1.26
C ASP A 20 -14.18 6.07 2.27
N ARG A 21 -12.95 5.67 1.96
CA ARG A 21 -12.04 5.02 2.94
C ARG A 21 -11.47 6.10 3.86
N GLY A 22 -11.88 6.06 5.13
CA GLY A 22 -11.27 6.85 6.19
C GLY A 22 -10.13 6.09 6.86
N TYR A 23 -9.13 6.82 7.37
CA TYR A 23 -8.08 6.25 8.21
C TYR A 23 -8.32 6.70 9.65
N SER A 24 -8.27 5.75 10.60
CA SER A 24 -8.21 6.08 12.02
C SER A 24 -6.87 5.66 12.59
N LEU A 25 -6.29 6.56 13.37
CA LEU A 25 -5.07 6.29 14.13
C LEU A 25 -5.45 5.51 15.40
N ILE A 26 -4.76 4.41 15.65
CA ILE A 26 -4.95 3.57 16.84
C ILE A 26 -3.65 3.55 17.64
N PHE A 27 -3.77 3.83 18.94
CA PHE A 27 -2.68 3.70 19.89
C PHE A 27 -3.20 2.99 21.14
N ASP A 28 -2.53 1.90 21.53
CA ASP A 28 -2.90 1.06 22.68
C ASP A 28 -4.40 0.65 22.70
N GLY A 29 -4.96 0.32 21.52
CA GLY A 29 -6.37 -0.07 21.38
C GLY A 29 -7.38 1.08 21.45
N THR A 30 -6.92 2.33 21.53
CA THR A 30 -7.77 3.52 21.55
C THR A 30 -7.67 4.30 20.24
N VAL A 31 -8.81 4.74 19.71
CA VAL A 31 -8.87 5.63 18.54
C VAL A 31 -8.37 7.01 18.96
N VAL A 32 -7.25 7.43 18.37
CA VAL A 32 -6.44 8.59 18.75
C VAL A 32 -7.18 9.94 18.76
N PRO A 33 -8.26 10.22 17.97
CA PRO A 33 -9.09 11.41 18.14
C PRO A 33 -9.57 11.67 19.58
N ALA A 34 -9.76 10.63 20.40
CA ALA A 34 -10.12 10.77 21.81
C ALA A 34 -8.94 11.14 22.73
N LEU A 35 -7.70 10.91 22.31
CA LEU A 35 -6.46 11.13 23.06
C LEU A 35 -5.75 12.45 22.69
N LEU A 36 -5.88 12.91 21.44
CA LEU A 36 -5.16 14.10 20.93
C LEU A 36 -5.45 15.39 21.70
N THR A 37 -6.60 15.51 22.38
CA THR A 37 -6.95 16.72 23.13
C THR A 37 -6.23 16.85 24.48
N LYS A 38 -5.58 15.78 24.96
CA LYS A 38 -4.92 15.73 26.28
C LYS A 38 -3.41 15.53 26.24
N MET A 39 -2.83 15.35 25.05
CA MET A 39 -1.39 15.15 24.82
C MET A 39 -0.73 16.45 24.37
N ASP A 40 0.55 16.65 24.65
CA ASP A 40 1.29 17.80 24.13
C ASP A 40 1.58 17.68 22.62
N ALA A 41 2.10 18.74 22.02
CA ALA A 41 2.29 18.78 20.57
C ALA A 41 3.35 17.80 20.06
N GLU A 42 4.40 17.53 20.85
CA GLU A 42 5.50 16.65 20.44
C GLU A 42 5.05 15.19 20.46
N ASP A 43 4.38 14.77 21.53
CA ASP A 43 3.84 13.42 21.66
C ASP A 43 2.81 13.11 20.55
N ARG A 44 1.96 14.09 20.20
CA ARG A 44 1.01 13.95 19.09
C ARG A 44 1.74 13.77 17.76
N ALA A 45 2.74 14.61 17.49
CA ALA A 45 3.52 14.55 16.25
C ALA A 45 4.25 13.20 16.14
N TYR A 46 4.82 12.71 17.24
CA TYR A 46 5.47 11.41 17.29
C TYR A 46 4.51 10.27 16.95
N ILE A 47 3.36 10.19 17.61
CA ILE A 47 2.36 9.12 17.38
C ILE A 47 1.85 9.15 15.94
N ILE A 48 1.54 10.34 15.43
CA ILE A 48 1.06 10.52 14.05
C ILE A 48 2.12 10.04 13.06
N ASN A 49 3.36 10.53 13.18
CA ASN A 49 4.45 10.17 12.27
C ASN A 49 4.78 8.68 12.34
N ALA A 50 4.84 8.09 13.53
CA ALA A 50 5.12 6.68 13.70
C ALA A 50 4.04 5.80 13.06
N ALA A 51 2.76 6.14 13.25
CA ALA A 51 1.66 5.41 12.62
C ALA A 51 1.66 5.54 11.09
N PHE A 52 1.92 6.74 10.56
CA PHE A 52 2.00 6.97 9.11
C PHE A 52 3.19 6.26 8.49
N ASN A 53 4.37 6.33 9.11
CA ASN A 53 5.58 5.64 8.62
C ASN A 53 5.38 4.13 8.60
N LYS A 54 4.86 3.55 9.68
CA LYS A 54 4.54 2.12 9.74
C LYS A 54 3.59 1.71 8.62
N ARG A 55 2.55 2.51 8.36
CA ARG A 55 1.60 2.24 7.29
C ARG A 55 2.22 2.39 5.91
N LEU A 56 3.05 3.40 5.73
CA LEU A 56 3.80 3.61 4.50
C LEU A 56 4.71 2.41 4.22
N ASP A 57 5.41 1.90 5.23
CA ASP A 57 6.26 0.72 5.13
C ASP A 57 5.46 -0.53 4.73
N GLU A 58 4.27 -0.74 5.33
CA GLU A 58 3.37 -1.84 4.96
C GLU A 58 2.88 -1.75 3.50
N GLU A 59 2.54 -0.55 3.02
CA GLU A 59 2.09 -0.35 1.65
C GLU A 59 3.22 -0.48 0.65
N ILE A 60 4.42 0.03 0.98
CA ILE A 60 5.64 -0.20 0.19
C ILE A 60 5.90 -1.71 0.07
N ALA A 61 5.85 -2.46 1.18
CA ALA A 61 6.05 -3.90 1.17
C ALA A 61 5.02 -4.65 0.28
N LYS A 62 3.77 -4.18 0.25
CA LYS A 62 2.73 -4.74 -0.65
C LYS A 62 3.04 -4.44 -2.11
N VAL A 63 3.43 -3.21 -2.43
CA VAL A 63 3.80 -2.82 -3.80
C VAL A 63 5.00 -3.64 -4.28
N GLU A 64 6.03 -3.80 -3.45
CA GLU A 64 7.19 -4.63 -3.78
C GLU A 64 6.82 -6.09 -3.99
N ARG A 65 5.92 -6.65 -3.16
CA ARG A 65 5.41 -8.00 -3.36
C ARG A 65 4.64 -8.14 -4.69
N LEU A 66 3.82 -7.16 -5.04
CA LEU A 66 3.07 -7.17 -6.31
C LEU A 66 4.01 -7.05 -7.51
N ARG A 67 5.03 -6.20 -7.43
CA ARG A 67 6.09 -6.10 -8.44
C ARG A 67 6.83 -7.42 -8.62
N PHE A 68 7.18 -8.09 -7.52
CA PHE A 68 7.83 -9.40 -7.57
C PHE A 68 6.96 -10.43 -8.32
N VAL A 69 5.67 -10.55 -7.95
CA VAL A 69 4.75 -11.48 -8.60
C VAL A 69 4.53 -11.13 -10.08
N LEU A 70 4.43 -9.83 -10.41
CA LEU A 70 4.30 -9.38 -11.79
C LEU A 70 5.54 -9.76 -12.62
N LYS A 71 6.74 -9.63 -12.05
CA LYS A 71 7.99 -10.04 -12.69
C LYS A 71 8.04 -11.55 -12.96
N GLU A 72 7.63 -12.37 -11.99
CA GLU A 72 7.55 -13.82 -12.18
C GLU A 72 6.54 -14.19 -13.28
N LEU A 73 5.36 -13.58 -13.26
CA LEU A 73 4.33 -13.83 -14.27
C LEU A 73 4.79 -13.39 -15.67
N HIS A 74 5.43 -12.23 -15.78
CA HIS A 74 5.97 -11.73 -17.04
C HIS A 74 7.04 -12.67 -17.62
N ALA A 75 7.95 -13.16 -16.77
CA ALA A 75 8.95 -14.15 -17.18
C ALA A 75 8.32 -15.46 -17.65
N LEU A 76 7.27 -15.94 -16.98
CA LEU A 76 6.52 -17.12 -17.40
C LEU A 76 5.85 -16.92 -18.77
N VAL A 77 5.20 -15.77 -18.98
CA VAL A 77 4.58 -15.45 -20.27
C VAL A 77 5.62 -15.42 -21.39
N TRP A 78 6.78 -14.80 -21.18
CA TRP A 78 7.85 -14.81 -22.17
C TRP A 78 8.46 -16.19 -22.43
N GLY A 79 8.43 -17.09 -21.44
CA GLY A 79 8.91 -18.47 -21.58
C GLY A 79 7.93 -19.42 -22.28
N GLU A 80 6.63 -19.30 -22.00
CA GLU A 80 5.61 -20.26 -22.43
C GLU A 80 4.68 -19.73 -23.53
N ALA A 81 4.39 -18.42 -23.53
CA ALA A 81 3.42 -17.79 -24.43
C ALA A 81 3.84 -16.38 -24.86
N PRO A 82 5.06 -16.20 -25.44
CA PRO A 82 5.58 -14.88 -25.79
C PRO A 82 4.72 -14.16 -26.84
N SER A 83 3.96 -14.90 -27.64
CA SER A 83 3.03 -14.34 -28.64
C SER A 83 1.94 -13.44 -28.03
N LEU A 84 1.64 -13.58 -26.74
CA LEU A 84 0.64 -12.74 -26.06
C LEU A 84 1.13 -11.29 -25.88
N LEU A 85 2.45 -11.07 -25.82
CA LEU A 85 3.07 -9.76 -25.57
C LEU A 85 3.89 -9.25 -26.76
N CYS A 86 4.11 -10.08 -27.77
CA CYS A 86 4.91 -9.74 -28.94
C CYS A 86 4.04 -9.18 -30.08
N GLU A 87 4.35 -7.96 -30.54
CA GLU A 87 3.64 -7.30 -31.65
C GLU A 87 3.69 -8.11 -32.95
N ASP A 88 4.82 -8.73 -33.26
CA ASP A 88 4.99 -9.56 -34.47
C ASP A 88 4.06 -10.79 -34.50
N SER A 89 3.54 -11.19 -33.34
CA SER A 89 2.57 -12.28 -33.19
C SER A 89 1.13 -11.79 -33.04
N GLY A 90 0.88 -10.48 -33.15
CA GLY A 90 -0.42 -9.86 -32.89
C GLY A 90 -0.77 -9.75 -31.39
N GLY A 91 0.23 -9.85 -30.51
CA GLY A 91 0.09 -9.68 -29.05
C GLY A 91 0.05 -8.20 -28.61
N ASP A 92 -0.13 -7.98 -27.31
CA ASP A 92 -0.21 -6.64 -26.71
C ASP A 92 1.18 -6.16 -26.24
N ALA A 93 1.97 -5.64 -27.18
CA ALA A 93 3.29 -5.07 -26.88
C ALA A 93 3.22 -3.79 -26.01
N LEU A 94 2.08 -3.08 -26.02
CA LEU A 94 1.91 -1.92 -25.13
C LEU A 94 1.77 -2.35 -23.67
N LEU A 95 1.13 -3.49 -23.42
CA LEU A 95 1.09 -4.11 -22.10
C LEU A 95 2.50 -4.52 -21.65
N ASP A 96 3.31 -5.09 -22.55
CA ASP A 96 4.71 -5.44 -22.27
C ASP A 96 5.53 -4.22 -21.82
N CYS A 97 5.47 -3.12 -22.60
CA CYS A 97 6.15 -1.88 -22.24
C CYS A 97 5.72 -1.34 -20.86
N LYS A 98 4.40 -1.34 -20.58
CA LYS A 98 3.88 -0.87 -19.28
C LYS A 98 4.33 -1.76 -18.12
N ILE A 99 4.44 -3.07 -18.34
CA ILE A 99 4.97 -3.99 -17.31
C ILE A 99 6.43 -3.64 -17.03
N LEU A 100 7.25 -3.46 -18.06
CA LEU A 100 8.66 -3.12 -17.91
C LEU A 100 8.86 -1.77 -17.18
N GLU A 101 8.08 -0.74 -17.51
CA GLU A 101 8.10 0.55 -16.80
C GLU A 101 7.80 0.41 -15.29
N VAL A 102 6.95 -0.54 -14.90
CA VAL A 102 6.58 -0.77 -13.49
C VAL A 102 7.64 -1.61 -12.76
N LEU A 103 8.34 -2.49 -13.47
CA LEU A 103 9.35 -3.40 -12.92
C LEU A 103 10.76 -2.78 -12.85
N GLU A 104 11.07 -1.81 -13.71
CA GLU A 104 12.36 -1.10 -13.79
C GLU A 104 12.16 0.42 -13.59
N PRO A 105 11.76 0.86 -12.38
CA PRO A 105 11.49 2.28 -12.09
C PRO A 105 12.74 3.16 -12.07
#